data_AF-A0A1D7NPD8-F1
#
_entry.id   AF-A0A1D7NPD8-F1
#
_cell.length_a   1.000
_cell.length_b   1.000
_cell.length_c   1.000
_cell.angle_alpha   90.00
_cell.angle_beta   90.00
_cell.angle_gamma   90.00
#
_symmetry.space_group_name_H-M   'P 1'
#
loop_
_entity.id
_entity.type
_entity.pdbx_description
1 polymer ?
#
loop_
_entity_poly.entity_id
_entity_poly.type
_entity_poly.pdbx_seq_one_letter_code
_entity_poly.pdbx_strand_id
1 'polypeptide(L)' 'MTQSPREAAEARARTGYFVITALRFSGIALVMLGFAITGKLIDLPWAVGAVIAVVGMLEFFFLPRILARAWKAGDDKRP' A
#
# COMPACT_ATOMS: atom_id res chain seq x y z
N MET A 1 -32.23 -8.45 9.38
CA MET A 1 -31.74 -7.13 8.91
C MET A 1 -30.92 -7.38 7.66
N THR A 2 -31.54 -7.31 6.50
CA THR A 2 -30.91 -7.61 5.20
C THR A 2 -30.24 -6.33 4.72
N GLN A 3 -28.90 -6.25 4.78
CA GLN A 3 -28.15 -5.07 4.35
C GLN A 3 -28.50 -4.73 2.90
N SER A 4 -28.82 -3.46 2.62
CA SER A 4 -29.16 -3.07 1.25
C SER A 4 -27.89 -3.08 0.37
N PRO A 5 -27.98 -3.41 -0.92
CA PRO A 5 -26.81 -3.45 -1.82
C PRO A 5 -25.99 -2.16 -1.87
N ARG A 6 -26.58 -1.01 -1.49
CA ARG A 6 -25.86 0.27 -1.34
C ARG A 6 -24.94 0.30 -0.12
N GLU A 7 -25.38 -0.22 1.01
CA GLU A 7 -24.57 -0.27 2.24
C GLU A 7 -23.34 -1.19 2.05
N ALA A 8 -23.53 -2.30 1.33
CA ALA A 8 -22.42 -3.20 0.97
C ALA A 8 -21.40 -2.53 0.02
N ALA A 9 -21.87 -1.70 -0.91
CA ALA A 9 -21.01 -0.94 -1.81
C ALA A 9 -20.24 0.17 -1.07
N GLU A 10 -20.89 0.89 -0.16
CA GLU A 10 -20.27 1.91 0.68
C GLU A 10 -19.21 1.32 1.62
N ALA A 11 -19.52 0.19 2.27
CA ALA A 11 -18.56 -0.53 3.11
C ALA A 11 -17.31 -0.98 2.33
N ARG A 12 -17.49 -1.43 1.08
CA ARG A 12 -16.37 -1.77 0.19
C ARG A 12 -15.56 -0.55 -0.24
N ALA A 13 -16.22 0.56 -0.61
CA ALA A 13 -15.53 1.79 -0.98
C ALA A 13 -14.71 2.37 0.20
N ARG A 14 -15.23 2.25 1.42
CA ARG A 14 -14.58 2.74 2.64
C ARG A 14 -13.38 1.89 3.03
N THR A 15 -13.53 0.56 3.04
CA THR A 15 -12.41 -0.39 3.20
C THR A 15 -11.37 -0.15 2.11
N GLY A 16 -11.88 0.08 0.90
CA GLY A 16 -11.25 0.58 -0.29
C GLY A 16 -10.14 1.60 -0.03
N TYR A 17 -10.65 2.78 0.27
CA TYR A 17 -9.90 3.97 0.58
C TYR A 17 -8.90 3.76 1.73
N PHE A 18 -9.31 3.06 2.78
CA PHE A 18 -8.46 2.87 3.96
C PHE A 18 -7.22 2.03 3.65
N VAL A 19 -7.36 0.93 2.92
CA VAL A 19 -6.21 0.08 2.52
C VAL A 19 -5.25 0.84 1.61
N ILE A 20 -5.75 1.53 0.58
CA ILE A 20 -4.90 2.30 -0.34
C ILE A 20 -4.14 3.40 0.40
N THR A 21 -4.79 4.05 1.37
CA THR A 21 -4.17 5.08 2.20
C THR A 21 -3.09 4.48 3.09
N ALA A 22 -3.38 3.38 3.80
CA ALA A 22 -2.42 2.69 4.64
C ALA A 22 -1.18 2.23 3.86
N LEU A 23 -1.37 1.70 2.64
CA LEU A 23 -0.27 1.29 1.76
C LEU A 23 0.62 2.46 1.31
N ARG A 24 0.04 3.64 1.08
CA ARG A 24 0.85 4.83 0.78
C ARG A 24 1.71 5.22 1.98
N PHE A 25 1.14 5.19 3.18
CA PHE A 25 1.89 5.48 4.40
C PHE A 25 2.97 4.43 4.69
N SER A 26 2.72 3.15 4.44
CA SER A 26 3.74 2.10 4.60
C SER A 26 4.91 2.29 3.63
N GLY A 27 4.64 2.63 2.37
CA GLY A 27 5.68 2.93 1.39
C GLY A 27 6.56 4.11 1.80
N ILE A 28 5.95 5.21 2.28
CA ILE A 28 6.69 6.36 2.81
C ILE A 28 7.54 5.95 4.02
N ALA A 29 6.98 5.18 4.94
CA ALA A 29 7.70 4.71 6.13
C ALA A 29 8.90 3.83 5.76
N LEU A 30 8.78 2.95 4.76
CA LEU A 30 9.87 2.11 4.28
C LEU A 30 10.97 2.93 3.59
N VAL A 31 10.61 3.94 2.78
CA VAL A 31 11.58 4.86 2.18
C VAL A 31 12.34 5.61 3.28
N MET A 32 11.62 6.15 4.27
CA MET A 32 12.24 6.85 5.41
C MET A 32 13.15 5.92 6.23
N LEU A 33 12.75 4.66 6.43
CA LEU A 33 13.56 3.66 7.11
C LEU A 33 14.84 3.34 6.34
N GLY A 34 14.74 3.17 5.01
CA GLY A 34 15.89 2.98 4.14
C GLY A 34 16.86 4.15 4.23
N PHE A 35 16.35 5.39 4.20
CA PHE A 35 17.17 6.59 4.40
C PHE A 35 17.83 6.63 5.77
N ALA A 36 17.11 6.29 6.85
CA ALA A 36 17.68 6.24 8.20
C ALA A 36 18.85 5.24 8.30
N ILE A 37 18.75 4.09 7.64
CA ILE A 37 19.86 3.11 7.56
C ILE A 37 21.03 3.67 6.74
N THR A 38 20.77 4.21 5.54
CA THR A 38 21.85 4.77 4.69
C THR A 38 22.56 5.98 5.33
N GLY A 39 21.85 6.75 6.14
CA GLY A 39 22.37 7.88 6.91
C GLY A 39 23.11 7.48 8.19
N LYS A 40 23.35 6.18 8.43
CA LYS A 40 23.97 5.62 9.64
C LYS A 40 23.25 5.97 10.95
N LEU A 41 21.96 6.28 10.88
CA LEU A 41 21.11 6.42 12.07
C LEU A 41 20.80 5.05 12.68
N ILE A 42 20.81 4.01 11.84
CA ILE A 42 20.71 2.61 12.19
C ILE A 42 21.98 1.92 11.69
N ASP A 43 22.65 1.17 12.57
CA ASP A 43 23.93 0.53 12.31
C ASP A 43 23.76 -0.77 11.50
N LEU A 44 23.24 -0.62 10.28
CA LEU A 44 23.03 -1.69 9.30
C LEU A 44 23.90 -1.43 8.05
N PRO A 45 24.22 -2.47 7.27
CA PRO A 45 24.98 -2.30 6.03
C PRO A 45 24.26 -1.34 5.07
N TRP A 46 25.02 -0.42 4.46
CA TRP A 46 24.48 0.57 3.52
C TRP A 46 23.64 -0.07 2.40
N ALA A 47 24.08 -1.23 1.90
CA ALA A 47 23.35 -1.97 0.86
C ALA A 47 21.93 -2.35 1.30
N VAL A 48 21.74 -2.72 2.56
CA VAL A 48 20.40 -3.05 3.10
C VAL A 48 19.52 -1.80 3.13
N GLY A 49 20.05 -0.67 3.59
CA GLY A 49 19.33 0.61 3.57
C GLY A 49 18.93 1.05 2.16
N ALA A 50 19.86 0.94 1.20
CA ALA A 50 19.61 1.28 -0.19
C ALA A 50 18.54 0.39 -0.82
N VAL A 51 18.59 -0.92 -0.58
CA VAL A 51 17.57 -1.87 -1.07
C VAL A 51 16.20 -1.55 -0.45
N ILE A 52 16.14 -1.32 0.86
CA ILE A 52 14.88 -0.98 1.55
C ILE A 52 14.29 0.33 1.00
N ALA A 53 15.12 1.36 0.76
CA ALA A 53 14.66 2.62 0.19
C ALA A 53 14.08 2.43 -1.22
N VAL A 54 14.76 1.67 -2.09
CA VAL A 54 14.28 1.38 -3.44
C VAL A 54 13.01 0.53 -3.41
N VAL A 55 12.95 -0.49 -2.56
CA VAL A 55 11.76 -1.33 -2.39
C VAL A 55 10.59 -0.51 -1.90
N GLY A 56 10.76 0.31 -0.87
CA GLY A 56 9.71 1.20 -0.36
C GLY A 56 9.21 2.19 -1.42
N MET A 57 10.11 2.69 -2.27
CA MET A 57 9.75 3.53 -3.40
C MET A 57 8.91 2.76 -4.42
N LEU A 58 9.37 1.58 -4.85
CA LEU A 58 8.61 0.74 -5.77
C LEU A 58 7.24 0.36 -5.18
N GLU A 59 7.19 -0.01 -3.90
CA GLU A 59 5.95 -0.35 -3.23
C GLU A 59 4.97 0.83 -3.21
N PHE A 60 5.45 2.04 -2.89
CA PHE A 60 4.65 3.27 -2.92
C PHE A 60 4.03 3.57 -4.29
N PHE A 61 4.75 3.33 -5.38
CA PHE A 61 4.27 3.60 -6.75
C PHE A 61 3.41 2.48 -7.34
N PHE A 62 3.85 1.22 -7.17
CA PHE A 62 3.26 0.08 -7.88
C PHE A 62 2.15 -0.59 -7.09
N LEU A 63 2.30 -0.76 -5.76
CA LEU A 63 1.36 -1.54 -4.96
C LEU A 63 -0.05 -0.94 -4.91
N PRO A 64 -0.24 0.38 -4.69
CA PRO A 64 -1.58 0.99 -4.72
C PRO A 64 -2.24 0.91 -6.09
N ARG A 65 -1.44 1.03 -7.16
CA ARG A 65 -1.94 0.96 -8.54
C ARG A 65 -2.40 -0.45 -8.92
N ILE A 66 -1.67 -1.47 -8.47
CA ILE A 66 -2.03 -2.87 -8.67
C ILE A 66 -3.30 -3.20 -7.87
N LEU A 67 -3.38 -2.81 -6.60
CA LEU A 67 -4.57 -3.06 -5.77
C LEU A 67 -5.81 -2.36 -6.30
N ALA A 68 -5.69 -1.09 -6.71
CA ALA A 68 -6.80 -0.37 -7.32
C ALA A 68 -7.32 -1.05 -8.60
N ARG A 69 -6.41 -1.61 -9.42
CA ARG A 69 -6.79 -2.44 -10.58
C ARG A 69 -7.43 -3.76 -10.18
N ALA A 70 -6.87 -4.45 -9.19
CA ALA A 70 -7.34 -5.75 -8.74
C ALA A 70 -8.76 -5.68 -8.17
N TRP A 71 -9.09 -4.62 -7.42
CA TRP A 71 -10.45 -4.40 -6.95
C TRP A 71 -11.45 -4.08 -8.05
N LYS A 72 -11.04 -3.33 -9.08
CA LYS A 72 -11.90 -3.13 -10.25
C LYS A 72 -12.18 -4.45 -10.99
N ALA A 73 -11.19 -5.34 -11.07
CA ALA A 73 -11.34 -6.66 -11.71
C ALA A 73 -12.15 -7.67 -10.87
N GLY A 74 -12.13 -7.54 -9.54
CA GLY A 74 -12.93 -8.36 -8.63
C GLY A 74 -14.42 -8.02 -8.64
N ASP A 75 -14.79 -6.80 -9.02
CA ASP A 75 -16.19 -6.37 -9.15
C ASP A 75 -16.83 -6.85 -10.47
N ASP A 76 -16.01 -7.12 -11.51
CA ASP A 76 -16.42 -7.61 -12.83
C ASP A 76 -16.59 -9.15 -12.89
N LYS A 77 -16.08 -9.86 -11.87
CA LYS A 77 -16.30 -11.30 -11.68
C LYS A 77 -17.48 -11.55 -10.72
N ARG A 78 -18.70 -11.19 -11.14
CA ARG A 78 -19.93 -11.79 -10.59
C ARG A 78 -20.69 -12.45 -11.74
N PRO A 79 -20.90 -13.78 -11.73
CA PRO A 79 -21.81 -14.43 -12.67
C PRO A 79 -23.25 -13.96 -12.48
#